data_AF-A0A2W0BFP9-F1
#
_entry.id   AF-A0A2W0BFP9-F1
#
_cell.length_a   1.000
_cell.length_b   1.000
_cell.length_c   1.000
_cell.angle_alpha   90.00
_cell.angle_beta   90.00
_cell.angle_gamma   90.00
#
_symmetry.space_group_name_H-M   'P 1'
#
loop_
_entity.id
_entity.type
_entity.pdbx_description
1 polymer ?
#
loop_
_entity_poly.entity_id
_entity_poly.type
_entity_poly.pdbx_seq_one_letter_code
_entity_poly.pdbx_strand_id
1 'polypeptide(L)'
;MKSVRGLLAAVLFSQFFFAQSDLTERAQKANPPIAGEVKIDGLQSPVKVMRDNWGVAHIYAGNQHDLFFAQGFVAAQDRLFQMELWKRAGQGRLAEILGKSAVERDRYARLLKYRGDMQREYKSYAPDTLPILQAFTDGINAYIGYLNSPGATGLPISFQLAGFKPEPWKPEDCLSRMAAYSMTGNARSELRNAELLTKLGAEKTQQILDLDPPIKLDAPEGVDYSNLFPSLLDGLVGGDTRIELASGNAPVGSNNWTISGKLTATGKPILANDPHRVIALPSLRYIVHLSAPGWDVIGAGEPALPGVAIGHNQRIAWGLTI
;
A
#
# COMPACT_ATOMS: atom_id res chain seq x y z
N MET A 1 20.67 -50.72 -8.98
CA MET A 1 19.73 -49.84 -8.22
C MET A 1 20.39 -48.64 -7.51
N LYS A 2 21.67 -48.69 -7.07
CA LYS A 2 22.35 -47.52 -6.47
C LYS A 2 22.77 -46.42 -7.46
N SER A 3 23.04 -46.76 -8.73
CA SER A 3 23.47 -45.80 -9.77
C SER A 3 22.35 -44.90 -10.31
N VAL A 4 21.11 -45.38 -10.36
CA VAL A 4 19.97 -44.62 -10.90
C VAL A 4 19.49 -43.53 -9.94
N ARG A 5 19.61 -43.75 -8.62
CA ARG A 5 19.26 -42.76 -7.59
C ARG A 5 20.23 -41.57 -7.53
N GLY A 6 21.53 -41.81 -7.74
CA GLY A 6 22.53 -40.74 -7.82
C GLY A 6 22.39 -39.88 -9.08
N LEU A 7 22.04 -40.49 -10.21
CA LEU A 7 21.77 -39.78 -11.47
C LEU A 7 20.49 -38.93 -11.38
N LEU A 8 19.41 -39.45 -10.79
CA LEU A 8 18.17 -38.68 -10.57
C LEU A 8 18.39 -37.50 -9.61
N ALA A 9 19.16 -37.67 -8.53
CA ALA A 9 19.47 -36.60 -7.61
C ALA A 9 20.32 -35.50 -8.28
N ALA A 10 21.32 -35.87 -9.09
CA ALA A 10 22.13 -34.90 -9.83
C ALA A 10 21.35 -34.19 -10.95
N VAL A 11 20.41 -34.88 -11.62
CA VAL A 11 19.52 -34.29 -12.63
C VAL A 11 18.53 -33.33 -11.98
N LEU A 12 17.95 -33.67 -10.82
CA LEU A 12 17.05 -32.77 -10.08
C LEU A 12 17.80 -31.57 -9.49
N PHE A 13 19.02 -31.76 -8.96
CA PHE A 13 19.85 -30.65 -8.47
C PHE A 13 20.25 -29.71 -9.62
N SER A 14 20.72 -30.25 -10.74
CA SER A 14 21.09 -29.44 -11.90
C SER A 14 19.88 -28.74 -12.52
N GLN A 15 18.72 -29.39 -12.65
CA GLN A 15 17.48 -28.75 -13.12
C GLN A 15 17.01 -27.63 -12.19
N PHE A 16 17.19 -27.77 -10.87
CA PHE A 16 16.87 -26.72 -9.91
C PHE A 16 17.81 -25.51 -10.05
N PHE A 17 19.11 -25.74 -10.21
CA PHE A 17 20.09 -24.68 -10.47
C PHE A 17 19.89 -24.01 -11.84
N PHE A 18 19.61 -24.78 -12.90
CA PHE A 18 19.31 -24.23 -14.23
C PHE A 18 18.01 -23.42 -14.22
N ALA A 19 16.96 -23.88 -13.56
CA ALA A 19 15.70 -23.14 -13.41
C ALA A 19 15.85 -21.85 -12.58
N GLN A 20 16.68 -21.86 -11.53
CA GLN A 20 16.99 -20.63 -10.76
C GLN A 20 17.85 -19.64 -11.57
N SER A 21 18.80 -20.13 -12.36
CA SER A 21 19.60 -19.27 -13.24
C SER A 21 18.76 -18.61 -14.34
N ASP A 22 17.80 -19.35 -14.92
CA ASP A 22 16.85 -18.81 -15.92
C ASP A 22 15.96 -17.72 -15.34
N LEU A 23 15.38 -17.95 -14.15
CA LEU A 23 14.50 -16.95 -13.51
C LEU A 23 15.24 -15.67 -13.14
N THR A 24 16.48 -15.78 -12.65
CA THR A 24 17.29 -14.60 -12.30
C THR A 24 17.64 -13.79 -13.53
N GLU A 25 18.07 -14.45 -14.61
CA GLU A 25 18.39 -13.79 -15.87
C GLU A 25 17.14 -13.12 -16.50
N ARG A 26 16.01 -13.82 -16.51
CA ARG A 26 14.73 -13.28 -16.97
C ARG A 26 14.26 -12.09 -16.13
N ALA A 27 14.44 -12.15 -14.81
CA ALA A 27 14.12 -11.03 -13.93
C ALA A 27 15.02 -9.82 -14.21
N GLN A 28 16.33 -10.02 -14.36
CA GLN A 28 17.27 -8.94 -14.69
C GLN A 28 16.96 -8.31 -16.06
N LYS A 29 16.63 -9.12 -17.07
CA LYS A 29 16.22 -8.64 -18.39
C LYS A 29 14.89 -7.88 -18.38
N ALA A 30 13.98 -8.25 -17.47
CA ALA A 30 12.68 -7.59 -17.31
C ALA A 30 12.73 -6.33 -16.43
N ASN A 31 13.85 -6.07 -15.74
CA ASN A 31 13.99 -4.87 -14.91
C ASN A 31 14.01 -3.61 -15.78
N PRO A 32 13.19 -2.60 -15.47
CA PRO A 32 13.18 -1.37 -16.24
C PRO A 32 14.51 -0.60 -16.10
N PRO A 33 14.96 0.10 -17.16
CA PRO A 33 16.11 0.97 -17.06
C PRO A 33 15.81 2.15 -16.12
N ILE A 34 16.65 2.33 -15.10
CA ILE A 34 16.50 3.40 -14.09
C ILE A 34 17.41 4.62 -14.34
N ALA A 35 18.14 4.61 -15.46
CA ALA A 35 19.03 5.67 -15.90
C ALA A 35 18.87 5.91 -17.40
N GLY A 36 19.17 7.13 -17.83
CA GLY A 36 19.03 7.58 -19.21
C GLY A 36 17.89 8.57 -19.39
N GLU A 37 17.55 8.82 -20.65
CA GLU A 37 16.48 9.73 -21.03
C GLU A 37 15.33 8.94 -21.67
N VAL A 38 14.10 9.22 -21.24
CA VAL A 38 12.91 8.63 -21.82
C VAL A 38 11.97 9.77 -22.20
N LYS A 39 11.48 9.73 -23.44
CA LYS A 39 10.43 10.65 -23.91
C LYS A 39 9.08 10.03 -23.59
N ILE A 40 8.29 10.75 -22.82
CA ILE A 40 6.97 10.32 -22.37
C ILE A 40 5.99 11.45 -22.65
N ASP A 41 4.86 11.11 -23.27
CA ASP A 41 3.76 12.04 -23.48
C ASP A 41 3.08 12.39 -22.15
N GLY A 42 2.63 13.63 -22.01
CA GLY A 42 1.91 14.11 -20.82
C GLY A 42 2.71 15.07 -19.94
N LEU A 43 4.05 15.02 -19.97
CA LEU A 43 4.88 16.04 -19.31
C LEU A 43 4.78 17.39 -20.02
N GLN A 44 4.62 18.47 -19.25
CA GLN A 44 4.60 19.85 -19.75
C GLN A 44 6.02 20.43 -19.87
N SER A 45 6.95 19.92 -19.09
CA SER A 45 8.36 20.32 -19.05
C SER A 45 9.26 19.14 -18.66
N PRO A 46 10.57 19.20 -18.96
CA PRO A 46 11.50 18.16 -18.54
C PRO A 46 11.50 17.94 -17.02
N VAL A 47 11.50 16.67 -16.60
CA VAL A 47 11.65 16.25 -15.20
C VAL A 47 12.98 15.52 -15.05
N LYS A 48 13.71 15.83 -13.98
CA LYS A 48 14.94 15.11 -13.63
C LYS A 48 14.66 14.18 -12.45
N VAL A 49 14.96 12.89 -12.62
CA VAL A 49 14.92 11.90 -11.55
C VAL A 49 16.33 11.47 -11.22
N MET A 50 16.74 11.62 -9.95
CA MET A 50 18.02 11.11 -9.44
C MET A 50 17.73 10.02 -8.43
N ARG A 51 18.39 8.87 -8.55
CA ARG A 51 18.32 7.81 -7.54
C ARG A 51 19.59 7.80 -6.71
N ASP A 52 19.44 7.74 -5.40
CA ASP A 52 20.56 7.63 -4.48
C ASP A 52 21.06 6.17 -4.34
N ASN A 53 22.05 5.95 -3.48
CA ASN A 53 22.62 4.62 -3.25
C ASN A 53 21.65 3.59 -2.67
N TRP A 54 20.50 4.03 -2.12
CA TRP A 54 19.44 3.20 -1.59
C TRP A 54 18.28 3.01 -2.58
N GLY A 55 18.37 3.62 -3.76
CA GLY A 55 17.34 3.60 -4.79
C GLY A 55 16.22 4.62 -4.59
N VAL A 56 16.33 5.53 -3.60
CA VAL A 56 15.35 6.58 -3.34
C VAL A 56 15.36 7.56 -4.49
N ALA A 57 14.18 7.79 -5.08
CA ALA A 57 14.02 8.74 -6.17
C ALA A 57 13.87 10.18 -5.64
N HIS A 58 14.74 11.07 -6.11
CA HIS A 58 14.65 12.52 -5.97
C HIS A 58 14.17 13.10 -7.29
N ILE A 59 12.93 13.59 -7.30
CA ILE A 59 12.21 14.05 -8.47
C ILE A 59 12.20 15.59 -8.46
N TYR A 60 12.77 16.18 -9.51
CA TYR A 60 12.85 17.63 -9.71
C TYR A 60 12.03 18.03 -10.94
N ALA A 61 10.99 18.83 -10.73
CA ALA A 61 10.06 19.27 -11.77
C ALA A 61 9.85 20.79 -11.74
N GLY A 62 9.45 21.37 -12.87
CA GLY A 62 9.17 22.81 -12.98
C GLY A 62 7.78 23.24 -12.50
N ASN A 63 6.87 22.28 -12.28
CA ASN A 63 5.49 22.54 -11.87
C ASN A 63 4.89 21.32 -11.13
N GLN A 64 3.73 21.53 -10.50
CA GLN A 64 3.03 20.51 -9.71
C GLN A 64 2.54 19.32 -10.53
N HIS A 65 2.04 19.56 -11.74
CA HIS A 65 1.54 18.49 -12.62
C HIS A 65 2.66 17.49 -12.93
N ASP A 66 3.79 17.98 -13.44
CA ASP A 66 4.92 17.14 -13.84
C ASP A 66 5.59 16.45 -12.64
N LEU A 67 5.56 17.07 -11.46
CA LEU A 67 6.05 16.48 -10.22
C LEU A 67 5.27 15.20 -9.87
N PHE A 68 3.95 15.28 -9.82
CA PHE A 68 3.10 14.14 -9.47
C PHE A 68 2.99 13.12 -10.59
N PHE A 69 3.01 13.56 -11.85
CA PHE A 69 3.16 12.67 -13.01
C PHE A 69 4.42 11.82 -12.90
N ALA A 70 5.57 12.44 -12.68
CA ALA A 70 6.82 11.70 -12.53
C ALA A 70 6.82 10.82 -11.27
N GLN A 71 6.20 11.26 -10.16
CA GLN A 71 6.04 10.41 -8.98
C GLN A 71 5.28 9.11 -9.32
N GLY A 72 4.17 9.21 -10.05
CA GLY A 72 3.38 8.05 -10.48
C GLY A 72 4.16 7.13 -11.42
N PHE A 73 4.86 7.72 -12.40
CA PHE A 73 5.70 6.97 -13.34
C PHE A 73 6.81 6.19 -12.61
N VAL A 74 7.53 6.84 -11.70
CA VAL A 74 8.65 6.25 -10.95
C VAL A 74 8.16 5.22 -9.93
N ALA A 75 7.04 5.46 -9.24
CA ALA A 75 6.43 4.48 -8.36
C ALA A 75 6.00 3.22 -9.13
N ALA A 76 5.39 3.38 -10.30
CA ALA A 76 5.04 2.26 -11.18
C ALA A 76 6.29 1.54 -11.69
N GLN A 77 7.35 2.28 -12.07
CA GLN A 77 8.63 1.70 -12.46
C GLN A 77 9.16 0.72 -11.41
N ASP A 78 9.03 1.08 -10.14
CA ASP A 78 9.54 0.26 -9.03
C ASP A 78 8.56 -0.82 -8.57
N ARG A 79 7.25 -0.54 -8.55
CA ARG A 79 6.25 -1.28 -7.76
C ARG A 79 4.97 -1.65 -8.52
N LEU A 80 4.93 -1.56 -9.85
CA LEU A 80 3.68 -1.76 -10.63
C LEU A 80 2.91 -3.04 -10.28
N PHE A 81 3.59 -4.17 -10.08
CA PHE A 81 2.90 -5.43 -9.72
C PHE A 81 2.22 -5.36 -8.34
N GLN A 82 2.93 -4.80 -7.34
CA GLN A 82 2.36 -4.57 -6.01
C GLN A 82 1.17 -3.62 -6.10
N MET A 83 1.31 -2.53 -6.84
CA MET A 83 0.26 -1.53 -7.03
C MET A 83 -0.97 -2.14 -7.71
N GLU A 84 -0.80 -2.94 -8.77
CA GLU A 84 -1.92 -3.58 -9.49
C GLU A 84 -2.67 -4.58 -8.60
N LEU A 85 -1.96 -5.37 -7.79
CA LEU A 85 -2.58 -6.24 -6.80
C LEU A 85 -3.39 -5.43 -5.80
N TRP A 86 -2.86 -4.31 -5.29
CA TRP A 86 -3.59 -3.42 -4.40
C TRP A 86 -4.80 -2.80 -5.09
N LYS A 87 -4.68 -2.27 -6.30
CA LYS A 87 -5.84 -1.73 -7.04
C LYS A 87 -6.98 -2.76 -7.13
N ARG A 88 -6.68 -3.99 -7.57
CA ARG A 88 -7.67 -5.08 -7.64
C ARG A 88 -8.24 -5.44 -6.28
N ALA A 89 -7.37 -5.43 -5.27
CA ALA A 89 -7.76 -5.72 -3.90
C ALA A 89 -8.76 -4.68 -3.38
N GLY A 90 -8.56 -3.39 -3.66
CA GLY A 90 -9.46 -2.29 -3.27
C GLY A 90 -10.76 -2.28 -4.06
N GLN A 91 -10.70 -2.64 -5.35
CA GLN A 91 -11.88 -2.75 -6.22
C GLN A 91 -12.73 -4.01 -5.95
N GLY A 92 -12.20 -4.97 -5.19
CA GLY A 92 -12.81 -6.30 -5.02
C GLY A 92 -12.83 -7.08 -6.34
N ARG A 93 -11.65 -7.19 -6.98
CA ARG A 93 -11.43 -7.85 -8.28
C ARG A 93 -10.21 -8.78 -8.27
N LEU A 94 -9.72 -9.21 -7.11
CA LEU A 94 -8.62 -10.18 -7.04
C LEU A 94 -9.03 -11.57 -7.55
N ALA A 95 -10.31 -11.95 -7.44
CA ALA A 95 -10.81 -13.22 -7.93
C ALA A 95 -10.65 -13.40 -9.45
N GLU A 96 -10.51 -12.30 -10.20
CA GLU A 96 -10.20 -12.34 -11.64
C GLU A 96 -8.84 -12.99 -11.94
N ILE A 97 -7.88 -12.92 -10.99
CA ILE A 97 -6.51 -13.43 -11.16
C ILE A 97 -6.14 -14.54 -10.16
N LEU A 98 -6.77 -14.60 -8.99
CA LEU A 98 -6.54 -15.63 -7.97
C LEU A 98 -7.64 -16.72 -7.95
N GLY A 99 -8.74 -16.51 -8.68
CA GLY A 99 -9.86 -17.44 -8.75
C GLY A 99 -10.70 -17.49 -7.48
N LYS A 100 -11.32 -18.65 -7.23
CA LYS A 100 -12.36 -18.85 -6.21
C LYS A 100 -11.92 -18.46 -4.79
N SER A 101 -10.63 -18.60 -4.46
CA SER A 101 -10.09 -18.30 -3.13
C SER A 101 -10.23 -16.82 -2.73
N ALA A 102 -10.32 -15.90 -3.70
CA ALA A 102 -10.44 -14.46 -3.44
C ALA A 102 -11.89 -13.94 -3.49
N VAL A 103 -12.89 -14.78 -3.81
CA VAL A 103 -14.29 -14.35 -4.00
C VAL A 103 -14.88 -13.75 -2.72
N GLU A 104 -14.68 -14.40 -1.57
CA GLU A 104 -15.21 -13.91 -0.29
C GLU A 104 -14.64 -12.53 0.05
N ARG A 105 -13.31 -12.39 -0.05
CA ARG A 105 -12.61 -11.11 0.14
C ARG A 105 -13.16 -10.02 -0.78
N ASP A 106 -13.31 -10.32 -2.06
CA ASP A 106 -13.83 -9.38 -3.05
C ASP A 106 -15.26 -8.95 -2.74
N ARG A 107 -16.10 -9.85 -2.21
CA ARG A 107 -17.43 -9.48 -1.71
C ARG A 107 -17.33 -8.42 -0.62
N TYR A 108 -16.50 -8.62 0.40
CA TYR A 108 -16.33 -7.66 1.50
C TYR A 108 -15.77 -6.31 1.03
N ALA A 109 -14.76 -6.31 0.16
CA ALA A 109 -14.23 -5.07 -0.43
C ALA A 109 -15.33 -4.30 -1.19
N ARG A 110 -16.22 -5.00 -1.91
CA ARG A 110 -17.35 -4.37 -2.60
C ARG A 110 -18.44 -3.87 -1.66
N LEU A 111 -18.66 -4.51 -0.51
CA LEU A 111 -19.62 -4.04 0.49
C LEU A 111 -19.20 -2.69 1.08
N LEU A 112 -17.90 -2.48 1.29
CA LEU A 112 -17.35 -1.25 1.87
C LEU A 112 -16.95 -0.18 0.85
N LYS A 113 -17.03 -0.49 -0.45
CA LYS A 113 -16.70 0.45 -1.51
C LYS A 113 -17.59 1.70 -1.44
N TYR A 114 -16.95 2.87 -1.39
CA TYR A 114 -17.64 4.16 -1.51
C TYR A 114 -18.30 4.29 -2.89
N ARG A 115 -19.57 4.72 -2.91
CA ARG A 115 -20.39 4.89 -4.13
C ARG A 115 -21.04 6.27 -4.20
N GLY A 116 -20.56 7.22 -3.39
CA GLY A 116 -21.08 8.58 -3.39
C GLY A 116 -20.49 9.43 -4.51
N ASP A 117 -20.73 10.74 -4.43
CA ASP A 117 -20.20 11.70 -5.39
C ASP A 117 -18.68 11.86 -5.24
N MET A 118 -17.94 11.37 -6.24
CA MET A 118 -16.48 11.48 -6.26
C MET A 118 -15.98 12.92 -6.30
N GLN A 119 -16.72 13.88 -6.87
CA GLN A 119 -16.31 15.29 -6.84
C GLN A 119 -16.33 15.85 -5.42
N ARG A 120 -17.33 15.46 -4.62
CA ARG A 120 -17.37 15.78 -3.19
C ARG A 120 -16.26 15.09 -2.44
N GLU A 121 -16.00 13.81 -2.73
CA GLU A 121 -14.91 13.05 -2.12
C GLU A 121 -13.56 13.73 -2.37
N TYR A 122 -13.20 14.06 -3.62
CA TYR A 122 -11.94 14.74 -3.94
C TYR A 122 -11.79 16.07 -3.18
N LYS A 123 -12.85 16.88 -3.15
CA LYS A 123 -12.83 18.19 -2.46
C LYS A 123 -12.72 18.08 -0.94
N SER A 124 -13.00 16.91 -0.36
CA SER A 124 -12.90 16.72 1.10
C SER A 124 -11.45 16.64 1.61
N TYR A 125 -10.49 16.32 0.74
CA TYR A 125 -9.07 16.28 1.09
C TYR A 125 -8.41 17.66 0.91
N ALA A 126 -8.50 18.20 -0.30
CA ALA A 126 -7.98 19.51 -0.68
C ALA A 126 -8.54 19.95 -2.06
N PRO A 127 -8.57 21.26 -2.37
CA PRO A 127 -9.06 21.77 -3.66
C PRO A 127 -8.34 21.21 -4.89
N ASP A 128 -7.07 20.83 -4.76
CA ASP A 128 -6.18 20.36 -5.83
C ASP A 128 -6.02 18.82 -5.85
N THR A 129 -6.80 18.09 -5.05
CA THR A 129 -6.74 16.62 -4.96
C THR A 129 -6.96 15.94 -6.31
N LEU A 130 -8.02 16.32 -7.04
CA LEU A 130 -8.32 15.70 -8.33
C LEU A 130 -7.21 15.97 -9.36
N PRO A 131 -6.73 17.22 -9.56
CA PRO A 131 -5.57 17.48 -10.41
C PRO A 131 -4.31 16.67 -10.03
N ILE A 132 -3.98 16.54 -8.74
CA ILE A 132 -2.83 15.77 -8.26
C ILE A 132 -2.99 14.27 -8.58
N LEU A 133 -4.15 13.70 -8.23
CA LEU A 133 -4.45 12.29 -8.48
C LEU A 133 -4.45 11.99 -9.98
N GLN A 134 -5.01 12.90 -10.79
CA GLN A 134 -5.02 12.76 -12.25
C GLN A 134 -3.58 12.69 -12.78
N ALA A 135 -2.74 13.69 -12.49
CA ALA A 135 -1.34 13.70 -12.91
C ALA A 135 -0.60 12.43 -12.47
N PHE A 136 -0.76 12.03 -11.21
CA PHE A 136 -0.16 10.81 -10.66
C PHE A 136 -0.60 9.55 -11.43
N THR A 137 -1.89 9.37 -11.65
CA THR A 137 -2.40 8.20 -12.39
C THR A 137 -2.05 8.23 -13.87
N ASP A 138 -1.94 9.41 -14.48
CA ASP A 138 -1.45 9.57 -15.85
C ASP A 138 0.03 9.17 -15.96
N GLY A 139 0.84 9.49 -14.95
CA GLY A 139 2.22 9.00 -14.84
C GLY A 139 2.32 7.48 -14.76
N ILE A 140 1.48 6.84 -13.94
CA ILE A 140 1.38 5.37 -13.87
C ILE A 140 1.00 4.79 -15.23
N ASN A 141 -0.02 5.36 -15.87
CA ASN A 141 -0.50 4.93 -17.18
C ASN A 141 0.54 5.12 -18.27
N ALA A 142 1.33 6.20 -18.21
CA ALA A 142 2.42 6.45 -19.11
C ALA A 142 3.52 5.40 -18.97
N TYR A 143 3.83 4.96 -17.74
CA TYR A 143 4.73 3.82 -17.55
C TYR A 143 4.15 2.52 -18.10
N ILE A 144 2.86 2.22 -17.87
CA ILE A 144 2.19 1.05 -18.45
C ILE A 144 2.26 1.08 -20.00
N GLY A 145 2.05 2.25 -20.61
CA GLY A 145 2.21 2.45 -22.04
C GLY A 145 3.66 2.25 -22.51
N TYR A 146 4.63 2.80 -21.76
CA TYR A 146 6.05 2.64 -22.02
C TYR A 146 6.49 1.18 -22.09
N LEU A 147 5.92 0.28 -21.25
CA LEU A 147 6.22 -1.15 -21.29
C LEU A 147 5.92 -1.83 -22.64
N ASN A 148 5.08 -1.22 -23.48
CA ASN A 148 4.75 -1.73 -24.82
C ASN A 148 5.51 -0.99 -25.95
N SER A 149 6.36 -0.02 -25.61
CA SER A 149 7.09 0.78 -26.59
C SER A 149 8.27 0.01 -27.20
N PRO A 150 8.65 0.29 -28.46
CA PRO A 150 9.84 -0.31 -29.06
C PRO A 150 11.10 -0.06 -28.20
N GLY A 151 11.82 -1.14 -27.86
CA GLY A 151 13.02 -1.06 -27.03
C GLY A 151 12.78 -1.09 -25.52
N ALA A 152 11.53 -1.14 -25.06
CA ALA A 152 11.22 -1.39 -23.66
C ALA A 152 11.52 -2.85 -23.26
N THR A 153 11.78 -3.08 -21.97
CA THR A 153 12.04 -4.43 -21.42
C THR A 153 10.79 -5.31 -21.37
N GLY A 154 9.61 -4.76 -21.66
CA GLY A 154 8.34 -5.45 -21.57
C GLY A 154 7.83 -5.54 -20.13
N LEU A 155 6.78 -6.34 -19.92
CA LEU A 155 6.17 -6.51 -18.60
C LEU A 155 7.19 -7.06 -17.58
N PRO A 156 7.18 -6.58 -16.33
CA PRO A 156 7.97 -7.18 -15.24
C PRO A 156 7.74 -8.69 -15.12
N ILE A 157 8.76 -9.42 -14.69
CA ILE A 157 8.73 -10.89 -14.61
C ILE A 157 7.55 -11.42 -13.78
N SER A 158 7.12 -10.69 -12.75
CA SER A 158 5.97 -11.03 -11.93
C SER A 158 4.66 -11.11 -12.73
N PHE A 159 4.43 -10.18 -13.67
CA PHE A 159 3.28 -10.23 -14.58
C PHE A 159 3.42 -11.37 -15.59
N GLN A 160 4.63 -11.59 -16.14
CA GLN A 160 4.87 -12.68 -17.09
C GLN A 160 4.56 -14.05 -16.48
N LEU A 161 4.98 -14.28 -15.22
CA LEU A 161 4.74 -15.52 -14.50
C LEU A 161 3.27 -15.66 -14.05
N ALA A 162 2.64 -14.56 -13.64
CA ALA A 162 1.26 -14.59 -13.19
C ALA A 162 0.23 -14.67 -14.32
N GLY A 163 0.64 -14.40 -15.57
CA GLY A 163 -0.22 -14.57 -16.74
C GLY A 163 -1.31 -13.50 -16.90
N PHE A 164 -1.16 -12.34 -16.27
CA PHE A 164 -2.07 -11.20 -16.43
C PHE A 164 -1.29 -9.90 -16.69
N LYS A 165 -2.00 -8.85 -17.10
CA LYS A 165 -1.42 -7.53 -17.44
C LYS A 165 -1.96 -6.45 -16.50
N PRO A 166 -1.19 -5.38 -16.23
CA PRO A 166 -1.70 -4.22 -15.51
C PRO A 166 -2.81 -3.53 -16.31
N GLU A 167 -3.79 -2.98 -15.61
CA GLU A 167 -4.85 -2.16 -16.21
C GLU A 167 -4.56 -0.66 -16.05
N PRO A 168 -5.13 0.22 -16.89
CA PRO A 168 -5.08 1.65 -16.65
C PRO A 168 -5.60 2.02 -15.25
N TRP A 169 -5.00 3.05 -14.67
CA TRP A 169 -5.35 3.66 -13.39
C TRP A 169 -6.22 4.89 -13.61
N LYS A 170 -7.10 5.14 -12.65
CA LYS A 170 -7.94 6.33 -12.55
C LYS A 170 -7.74 7.00 -11.19
N PRO A 171 -8.03 8.31 -11.05
CA PRO A 171 -7.93 9.00 -9.76
C PRO A 171 -8.68 8.32 -8.60
N GLU A 172 -9.82 7.69 -8.90
CA GLU A 172 -10.62 6.92 -7.93
C GLU A 172 -9.90 5.69 -7.35
N ASP A 173 -8.93 5.11 -8.07
CA ASP A 173 -8.20 3.91 -7.61
C ASP A 173 -7.32 4.21 -6.40
N CYS A 174 -6.76 5.43 -6.33
CA CYS A 174 -6.02 5.94 -5.18
C CYS A 174 -6.93 6.10 -3.94
N LEU A 175 -8.25 6.22 -4.12
CA LEU A 175 -9.22 6.40 -3.04
C LEU A 175 -9.95 5.10 -2.69
N SER A 176 -9.43 3.94 -3.11
CA SER A 176 -9.99 2.63 -2.79
C SER A 176 -9.84 2.21 -1.31
N ARG A 177 -9.18 3.05 -0.49
CA ARG A 177 -9.00 2.90 0.98
C ARG A 177 -8.48 1.52 1.38
N MET A 178 -7.59 0.97 0.58
CA MET A 178 -6.98 -0.35 0.73
C MET A 178 -6.52 -0.70 2.14
N ALA A 179 -5.81 0.22 2.80
CA ALA A 179 -5.30 0.04 4.16
C ALA A 179 -6.42 0.05 5.23
N ALA A 180 -7.56 0.70 4.98
CA ALA A 180 -8.66 0.74 5.93
C ALA A 180 -9.31 -0.64 6.15
N TYR A 181 -9.18 -1.57 5.18
CA TYR A 181 -9.69 -2.93 5.32
C TYR A 181 -8.88 -3.80 6.29
N SER A 182 -7.61 -3.48 6.55
CA SER A 182 -6.84 -4.13 7.63
C SER A 182 -6.82 -3.32 8.93
N MET A 183 -6.99 -2.00 8.84
CA MET A 183 -7.01 -1.09 10.00
C MET A 183 -8.42 -0.95 10.60
N THR A 184 -8.98 -2.06 11.07
CA THR A 184 -10.35 -2.12 11.60
C THR A 184 -10.50 -1.56 13.02
N GLY A 185 -9.40 -1.14 13.66
CA GLY A 185 -9.40 -0.58 15.01
C GLY A 185 -10.05 -1.54 16.01
N ASN A 186 -11.07 -1.04 16.73
CA ASN A 186 -11.84 -1.82 17.69
C ASN A 186 -12.97 -2.66 17.09
N ALA A 187 -13.21 -2.67 15.77
CA ALA A 187 -14.41 -3.29 15.19
C ALA A 187 -14.64 -4.75 15.61
N ARG A 188 -13.58 -5.58 15.67
CA ARG A 188 -13.69 -6.97 16.17
C ARG A 188 -14.02 -7.03 17.67
N SER A 189 -13.46 -6.12 18.47
CA SER A 189 -13.78 -6.00 19.90
C SER A 189 -15.19 -5.49 20.11
N GLU A 190 -15.68 -4.55 19.31
CA GLU A 190 -17.08 -4.06 19.38
C GLU A 190 -18.08 -5.18 19.07
N LEU A 191 -17.81 -6.01 18.06
CA LEU A 191 -18.66 -7.19 17.78
C LEU A 191 -18.60 -8.22 18.90
N ARG A 192 -17.43 -8.41 19.54
CA ARG A 192 -17.32 -9.25 20.74
C ARG A 192 -18.11 -8.66 21.91
N ASN A 193 -18.09 -7.34 22.10
CA ASN A 193 -18.86 -6.65 23.14
C ASN A 193 -20.37 -6.81 22.90
N ALA A 194 -20.84 -6.66 21.66
CA ALA A 194 -22.23 -6.89 21.28
C ALA A 194 -22.69 -8.35 21.52
N GLU A 195 -21.83 -9.32 21.20
CA GLU A 195 -22.09 -10.73 21.47
C GLU A 195 -22.19 -11.01 22.98
N LEU A 196 -21.30 -10.42 23.79
CA LEU A 196 -21.35 -10.54 25.26
C LEU A 196 -22.60 -9.89 25.84
N LEU A 197 -22.97 -8.68 25.38
CA LEU A 197 -24.22 -8.01 25.77
C LEU A 197 -25.45 -8.89 25.51
N THR A 198 -25.52 -9.53 24.35
CA THR A 198 -26.62 -10.43 23.97
C THR A 198 -26.70 -11.65 24.91
N LYS A 199 -25.55 -12.25 25.23
CA LYS A 199 -25.50 -13.50 26.00
C LYS A 199 -25.63 -13.30 27.51
N LEU A 200 -25.13 -12.18 28.04
CA LEU A 200 -24.93 -11.99 29.48
C LEU A 200 -25.72 -10.81 30.07
N GLY A 201 -26.22 -9.89 29.23
CA GLY A 201 -26.80 -8.63 29.66
C GLY A 201 -25.75 -7.58 30.07
N ALA A 202 -26.18 -6.32 30.15
CA ALA A 202 -25.29 -5.17 30.36
C ALA A 202 -24.45 -5.25 31.66
N GLU A 203 -25.06 -5.65 32.76
CA GLU A 203 -24.40 -5.68 34.07
C GLU A 203 -23.21 -6.66 34.09
N LYS A 204 -23.41 -7.89 33.61
CA LYS A 204 -22.35 -8.91 33.57
C LYS A 204 -21.29 -8.58 32.53
N THR A 205 -21.68 -8.04 31.38
CA THR A 205 -20.70 -7.60 30.37
C THR A 205 -19.80 -6.49 30.92
N GLN A 206 -20.35 -5.51 31.66
CA GLN A 206 -19.55 -4.45 32.27
C GLN A 206 -18.54 -4.98 33.29
N GLN A 207 -18.85 -6.07 34.00
CA GLN A 207 -17.89 -6.70 34.93
C GLN A 207 -16.74 -7.41 34.21
N ILE A 208 -16.93 -7.78 32.93
CA ILE A 208 -15.93 -8.50 32.12
C ILE A 208 -15.10 -7.52 31.28
N LEU A 209 -15.69 -6.44 30.80
CA LEU A 209 -14.99 -5.46 29.99
C LEU A 209 -14.13 -4.55 30.88
N ASP A 210 -12.82 -4.64 30.71
CA ASP A 210 -11.86 -3.72 31.30
C ASP A 210 -11.72 -2.49 30.39
N LEU A 211 -12.61 -1.51 30.59
CA LEU A 211 -12.66 -0.27 29.80
C LEU A 211 -11.76 0.79 30.45
N ASP A 212 -10.91 1.43 29.64
CA ASP A 212 -10.07 2.55 30.05
C ASP A 212 -10.32 3.78 29.14
N PRO A 213 -10.83 4.91 29.67
CA PRO A 213 -11.25 5.10 31.06
C PRO A 213 -12.47 4.25 31.42
N PRO A 214 -12.70 3.92 32.70
CA PRO A 214 -13.89 3.20 33.13
C PRO A 214 -15.16 3.96 32.75
N ILE A 215 -16.00 3.35 31.93
CA ILE A 215 -17.32 3.87 31.53
C ILE A 215 -18.42 2.87 31.89
N LYS A 216 -19.58 3.38 32.28
CA LYS A 216 -20.78 2.55 32.44
C LYS A 216 -21.28 2.17 31.04
N LEU A 217 -21.56 0.89 30.82
CA LEU A 217 -22.19 0.45 29.58
C LEU A 217 -23.63 1.00 29.54
N ASP A 218 -23.92 1.77 28.50
CA ASP A 218 -25.25 2.31 28.21
C ASP A 218 -25.77 1.64 26.94
N ALA A 219 -26.22 0.40 27.08
CA ALA A 219 -26.79 -0.35 25.96
C ALA A 219 -28.23 0.14 25.71
N PRO A 220 -28.54 0.74 24.54
CA PRO A 220 -29.88 1.22 24.25
C PRO A 220 -30.93 0.11 24.34
N GLU A 221 -32.04 0.43 24.99
CA GLU A 221 -33.15 -0.50 25.20
C GLU A 221 -33.82 -0.85 23.86
N GLY A 222 -34.17 -2.13 23.68
CA GLY A 222 -34.87 -2.61 22.49
C GLY A 222 -34.01 -2.82 21.24
N VAL A 223 -32.68 -2.65 21.33
CA VAL A 223 -31.77 -2.97 20.22
C VAL A 223 -31.41 -4.46 20.23
N ASP A 224 -31.60 -5.12 19.08
CA ASP A 224 -31.20 -6.51 18.87
C ASP A 224 -29.75 -6.60 18.37
N TYR A 225 -28.88 -7.18 19.19
CA TYR A 225 -27.47 -7.40 18.91
C TYR A 225 -27.16 -8.84 18.44
N SER A 226 -28.16 -9.72 18.34
CA SER A 226 -27.97 -11.15 18.05
C SER A 226 -27.28 -11.45 16.72
N ASN A 227 -27.40 -10.54 15.77
CA ASN A 227 -26.75 -10.63 14.46
C ASN A 227 -25.37 -9.96 14.40
N LEU A 228 -24.83 -9.47 15.53
CA LEU A 228 -23.51 -8.85 15.61
C LEU A 228 -22.53 -9.80 16.31
N PHE A 229 -21.72 -10.48 15.52
CA PHE A 229 -20.74 -11.44 16.01
C PHE A 229 -19.40 -11.30 15.27
N PRO A 230 -18.26 -11.61 15.91
CA PRO A 230 -16.93 -11.36 15.34
C PRO A 230 -16.67 -11.94 13.95
N SER A 231 -17.29 -13.08 13.61
CA SER A 231 -17.10 -13.75 12.31
C SER A 231 -17.65 -12.98 11.12
N LEU A 232 -18.48 -11.94 11.33
CA LEU A 232 -18.86 -10.99 10.28
C LEU A 232 -17.67 -10.29 9.64
N LEU A 233 -16.53 -10.20 10.33
CA LEU A 233 -15.33 -9.54 9.81
C LEU A 233 -14.29 -10.52 9.26
N ASP A 234 -14.57 -11.83 9.21
CA ASP A 234 -13.58 -12.82 8.80
C ASP A 234 -13.16 -12.71 7.34
N GLY A 235 -14.03 -12.18 6.48
CA GLY A 235 -13.66 -11.86 5.10
C GLY A 235 -13.21 -10.42 4.88
N LEU A 236 -13.15 -9.58 5.93
CA LEU A 236 -12.60 -8.24 5.86
C LEU A 236 -11.07 -8.31 5.97
N VAL A 237 -10.44 -8.38 4.81
CA VAL A 237 -9.05 -8.74 4.63
C VAL A 237 -8.35 -7.67 3.77
N GLY A 238 -7.31 -7.04 4.30
CA GLY A 238 -6.62 -5.88 3.73
C GLY A 238 -5.85 -6.14 2.43
N GLY A 239 -5.21 -5.09 1.89
CA GLY A 239 -4.25 -5.22 0.78
C GLY A 239 -2.87 -5.74 1.23
N ASP A 240 -2.63 -5.74 2.54
CA ASP A 240 -1.41 -6.21 3.22
C ASP A 240 -1.51 -7.65 3.73
N THR A 241 -2.63 -8.33 3.44
CA THR A 241 -2.78 -9.74 3.81
C THR A 241 -1.68 -10.55 3.16
N ARG A 242 -0.89 -11.13 4.06
CA ARG A 242 0.33 -11.86 3.78
C ARG A 242 0.06 -12.90 2.67
N ILE A 243 0.93 -12.94 1.66
CA ILE A 243 1.22 -14.24 1.02
C ILE A 243 1.93 -15.03 2.11
N GLU A 244 1.15 -15.72 2.94
CA GLU A 244 1.60 -16.17 4.25
C GLU A 244 2.29 -17.54 4.13
N LEU A 245 3.61 -17.56 4.33
CA LEU A 245 4.21 -18.64 5.11
C LEU A 245 3.90 -18.30 6.58
N ALA A 246 3.16 -19.19 7.23
CA ALA A 246 2.52 -18.99 8.53
C ALA A 246 3.39 -18.23 9.55
N SER A 247 2.89 -17.12 10.09
CA SER A 247 3.31 -16.64 11.41
C SER A 247 2.19 -15.82 12.06
N GLY A 248 1.98 -16.03 13.36
CA GLY A 248 0.82 -15.57 14.12
C GLY A 248 0.66 -14.05 14.28
N ASN A 249 -0.23 -13.68 15.20
CA ASN A 249 -0.55 -12.30 15.59
C ASN A 249 0.73 -11.51 15.86
N ALA A 250 1.14 -10.67 14.90
CA ALA A 250 2.22 -9.73 15.14
C ALA A 250 1.66 -8.57 15.98
N PRO A 251 2.34 -8.15 17.06
CA PRO A 251 1.92 -6.96 17.80
C PRO A 251 1.94 -5.76 16.86
N VAL A 252 0.81 -5.06 16.79
CA VAL A 252 0.70 -3.77 16.12
C VAL A 252 1.13 -2.70 17.13
N GLY A 253 1.99 -1.78 16.73
CA GLY A 253 2.52 -0.72 17.59
C GLY A 253 3.06 0.43 16.76
N SER A 254 3.39 1.54 17.40
CA SER A 254 4.08 2.67 16.78
C SER A 254 4.61 3.56 17.90
N ASN A 255 5.75 4.20 17.67
CA ASN A 255 6.27 5.24 18.56
C ASN A 255 6.33 6.58 17.81
N ASN A 256 6.07 7.67 18.54
CA ASN A 256 6.42 9.01 18.09
C ASN A 256 6.86 9.87 19.28
N TRP A 257 7.95 10.61 19.12
CA TRP A 257 8.40 11.61 20.10
C TRP A 257 8.64 12.95 19.42
N THR A 258 8.29 14.02 20.13
CA THR A 258 8.67 15.38 19.75
C THR A 258 9.40 16.04 20.92
N ILE A 259 10.52 16.69 20.62
CA ILE A 259 11.32 17.42 21.60
C ILE A 259 11.33 18.89 21.20
N SER A 260 10.92 19.76 22.12
CA SER A 260 10.98 21.21 21.90
C SER A 260 12.42 21.66 21.70
N GLY A 261 12.65 22.63 20.81
CA GLY A 261 13.98 23.24 20.63
C GLY A 261 14.58 23.83 21.92
N LYS A 262 13.75 24.16 22.93
CA LYS A 262 14.22 24.57 24.27
C LYS A 262 15.02 23.49 25.00
N LEU A 263 14.89 22.23 24.58
CA LEU A 263 15.51 21.06 25.19
C LEU A 263 16.60 20.43 24.30
N THR A 264 16.97 21.08 23.19
CA THR A 264 17.99 20.57 22.25
C THR A 264 19.19 21.50 22.15
N ALA A 265 20.39 20.94 21.97
CA ALA A 265 21.62 21.73 21.86
C ALA A 265 21.63 22.69 20.65
N THR A 266 20.85 22.38 19.60
CA THR A 266 20.75 23.19 18.38
C THR A 266 19.68 24.28 18.46
N GLY A 267 18.86 24.29 19.51
CA GLY A 267 17.68 25.15 19.60
C GLY A 267 16.54 24.78 18.65
N LYS A 268 16.68 23.69 17.86
CA LYS A 268 15.67 23.25 16.88
C LYS A 268 14.88 22.03 17.38
N PRO A 269 13.59 21.91 17.04
CA PRO A 269 12.79 20.75 17.46
C PRO A 269 13.32 19.46 16.82
N ILE A 270 13.15 18.34 17.52
CA ILE A 270 13.43 17.00 17.01
C ILE A 270 12.12 16.21 16.96
N LEU A 271 11.88 15.52 15.84
CA LEU A 271 10.81 14.54 15.70
C LEU A 271 11.44 13.16 15.43
N ALA A 272 11.03 12.17 16.21
CA ALA A 272 11.33 10.76 15.95
C ALA A 272 10.01 10.03 15.68
N ASN A 273 9.86 9.44 14.50
CA ASN A 273 8.70 8.64 14.15
C ASN A 273 9.13 7.23 13.75
N ASP A 274 8.54 6.24 14.40
CA ASP A 274 8.90 4.82 14.32
C ASP A 274 7.62 3.97 14.21
N PRO A 275 6.95 3.98 13.03
CA PRO A 275 5.72 3.23 12.84
C PRO A 275 6.02 1.72 12.69
N HIS A 276 5.44 0.87 13.54
CA HIS A 276 5.64 -0.58 13.44
C HIS A 276 4.62 -1.19 12.49
N ARG A 277 5.11 -1.73 11.37
CA ARG A 277 4.31 -2.44 10.37
C ARG A 277 4.93 -3.79 10.07
N VAL A 278 4.13 -4.67 9.48
CA VAL A 278 4.59 -5.97 8.99
C VAL A 278 5.77 -5.77 8.04
N ILE A 279 6.86 -6.50 8.28
CA ILE A 279 7.99 -6.57 7.35
C ILE A 279 7.52 -7.39 6.16
N ALA A 280 7.35 -6.73 5.02
CA ALA A 280 6.88 -7.33 3.78
C ALA A 280 7.86 -7.05 2.64
N LEU A 281 7.89 -7.95 1.66
CA LEU A 281 8.66 -7.78 0.43
C LEU A 281 7.72 -7.91 -0.78
N PRO A 282 7.43 -6.82 -1.51
CA PRO A 282 7.90 -5.45 -1.30
C PRO A 282 7.27 -4.76 -0.07
N SER A 283 8.00 -3.81 0.52
CA SER A 283 7.52 -3.04 1.70
C SER A 283 6.27 -2.21 1.37
N LEU A 284 5.40 -2.02 2.35
CA LEU A 284 4.27 -1.08 2.28
C LEU A 284 4.75 0.35 1.99
N ARG A 285 5.87 0.75 2.61
CA ARG A 285 6.39 2.11 2.53
C ARG A 285 7.26 2.30 1.30
N TYR A 286 7.08 3.44 0.66
CA TYR A 286 7.86 3.88 -0.50
C TYR A 286 8.38 5.28 -0.21
N ILE A 287 9.71 5.45 -0.26
CA ILE A 287 10.38 6.71 0.06
C ILE A 287 10.66 7.47 -1.23
N VAL A 288 10.31 8.75 -1.24
CA VAL A 288 10.51 9.65 -2.38
C VAL A 288 10.84 11.06 -1.89
N HIS A 289 11.63 11.78 -2.67
CA HIS A 289 11.84 13.21 -2.52
C HIS A 289 11.21 13.94 -3.72
N LEU A 290 10.39 14.95 -3.42
CA LEU A 290 9.60 15.71 -4.40
C LEU A 290 9.99 17.19 -4.33
N SER A 291 10.51 17.73 -5.43
CA SER A 291 10.97 19.13 -5.53
C SER A 291 10.37 19.83 -6.75
N ALA A 292 9.57 20.88 -6.53
CA ALA A 292 9.03 21.78 -7.54
C ALA A 292 8.63 23.13 -6.89
N PRO A 293 8.22 24.18 -7.63
CA PRO A 293 7.66 25.38 -7.00
C PRO A 293 6.50 25.04 -6.05
N GLY A 294 6.64 25.37 -4.77
CA GLY A 294 5.68 25.04 -3.71
C GLY A 294 5.88 23.67 -3.03
N TRP A 295 6.78 22.83 -3.54
CA TRP A 295 7.05 21.47 -3.05
C TRP A 295 8.54 21.24 -2.83
N ASP A 296 8.91 20.81 -1.63
CA ASP A 296 10.25 20.29 -1.34
C ASP A 296 10.09 19.42 -0.09
N VAL A 297 9.80 18.14 -0.31
CA VAL A 297 9.42 17.20 0.74
C VAL A 297 10.04 15.86 0.48
N ILE A 298 10.61 15.26 1.53
CA ILE A 298 11.13 13.91 1.51
C ILE A 298 10.49 13.09 2.62
N GLY A 299 10.17 11.85 2.30
CA GLY A 299 9.69 10.90 3.29
C GLY A 299 9.00 9.70 2.65
N ALA A 300 8.26 8.99 3.48
CA ALA A 300 7.56 7.78 3.09
C ALA A 300 6.07 8.05 2.80
N GLY A 301 5.59 7.46 1.73
CA GLY A 301 4.18 7.27 1.42
C GLY A 301 3.91 5.80 1.11
N GLU A 302 2.93 5.58 0.24
CA GLU A 302 2.63 4.27 -0.35
C GLU A 302 2.77 4.41 -1.88
N PRO A 303 3.26 3.38 -2.59
CA PRO A 303 3.52 3.50 -4.03
C PRO A 303 2.27 3.75 -4.88
N ALA A 304 1.07 3.52 -4.32
CA ALA A 304 -0.22 3.73 -4.99
C ALA A 304 -0.86 5.11 -4.70
N LEU A 305 -0.21 5.97 -3.90
CA LEU A 305 -0.73 7.28 -3.50
C LEU A 305 0.31 8.38 -3.77
N PRO A 306 -0.09 9.56 -4.27
CA PRO A 306 0.82 10.68 -4.42
C PRO A 306 1.19 11.32 -3.08
N GLY A 307 2.31 12.04 -3.07
CA GLY A 307 2.80 12.79 -1.92
C GLY A 307 3.56 11.95 -0.88
N VAL A 308 3.72 12.53 0.30
CA VAL A 308 4.49 12.00 1.43
C VAL A 308 3.63 12.03 2.69
N ALA A 309 3.37 10.86 3.29
CA ALA A 309 2.51 10.73 4.46
C ALA A 309 3.27 10.89 5.78
N ILE A 310 4.56 10.53 5.79
CA ILE A 310 5.48 10.64 6.93
C ILE A 310 6.78 11.22 6.41
N GLY A 311 7.25 12.34 6.94
CA GLY A 311 8.45 12.97 6.40
C GLY A 311 8.72 14.35 6.94
N HIS A 312 9.46 15.12 6.17
CA HIS A 312 9.77 16.51 6.49
C HIS A 312 10.03 17.33 5.23
N ASN A 313 9.97 18.64 5.41
CA ASN A 313 10.47 19.63 4.46
C ASN A 313 11.49 20.54 5.16
N GLN A 314 11.78 21.72 4.61
CA GLN A 314 12.77 22.63 5.18
C GLN A 314 12.28 23.34 6.46
N ARG A 315 10.98 23.26 6.78
CA ARG A 315 10.36 23.99 7.90
C ARG A 315 9.72 23.11 8.97
N ILE A 316 9.11 21.99 8.59
CA ILE A 316 8.34 21.11 9.48
C ILE A 316 8.65 19.64 9.21
N ALA A 317 8.40 18.81 10.22
CA ALA A 317 8.39 17.35 10.14
C ALA A 317 7.08 16.81 10.71
N TRP A 318 6.61 15.68 10.20
CA TRP A 318 5.39 15.01 10.66
C TRP A 318 5.53 13.51 10.57
N GLY A 319 4.72 12.81 11.35
CA GLY A 319 4.70 11.35 11.38
C GLY A 319 3.36 10.82 11.84
N LEU A 320 3.23 9.50 11.82
CA LEU A 320 1.97 8.81 12.12
C LEU A 320 2.23 7.73 13.18
N THR A 321 1.25 7.55 14.07
CA THR A 321 1.12 6.39 14.96
C THR A 321 -0.27 5.79 14.76
N ILE A 322 -0.40 4.49 14.98
CA ILE A 322 -1.71 3.83 15.13
C ILE A 322 -2.31 4.13 16.49
#